data_AF-A0A3D4JI71-F1
#
_entry.id   AF-A0A3D4JI71-F1
#
_cell.length_a   1.000
_cell.length_b   1.000
_cell.length_c   1.000
_cell.angle_alpha   90.00
_cell.angle_beta   90.00
_cell.angle_gamma   90.00
#
_symmetry.space_group_name_H-M   'P 1'
#
loop_
_entity.id
_entity.type
_entity.pdbx_description
1 polymer ?
#
loop_
_entity_poly.entity_id
_entity_poly.type
_entity_poly.pdbx_seq_one_letter_code
_entity_poly.pdbx_strand_id
1 'polypeptide(L)'
;MARKRRSRKNQSNFAQIREKIAEKTIWAIAILVLVLIISLLVFVFRIGESMYPVWMVEYRNPIIGILLTIIFIIIIASPLIVEANSNPRRLSGPGKRPDYW
;
A
#
# COMPACT_ATOMS: atom_id res chain seq x y z
N MET A 1 29.95 -21.30 -20.88
CA MET A 1 29.57 -21.19 -19.44
C MET A 1 29.32 -19.76 -18.93
N ALA A 2 29.89 -18.70 -19.51
CA ALA A 2 29.75 -17.32 -19.01
C ALA A 2 28.33 -16.73 -19.05
N ARG A 3 27.49 -17.08 -20.04
CA ARG A 3 26.10 -16.60 -20.15
C ARG A 3 25.20 -17.02 -18.97
N LYS A 4 25.39 -18.24 -18.44
CA LYS A 4 24.58 -18.78 -17.33
C LYS A 4 24.89 -18.05 -16.01
N ARG A 5 26.12 -17.57 -15.81
CA ARG A 5 26.52 -16.78 -14.64
C ARG A 5 25.94 -15.36 -14.66
N ARG A 6 25.88 -14.70 -15.82
CA ARG A 6 25.23 -13.37 -15.96
C ARG A 6 23.72 -13.42 -15.71
N SER A 7 23.04 -14.46 -16.19
CA SER A 7 21.60 -14.66 -15.97
C SER A 7 21.25 -14.78 -14.47
N ARG A 8 22.01 -15.57 -13.70
CA ARG A 8 21.81 -15.70 -12.25
C ARG A 8 22.03 -14.39 -11.50
N LYS A 9 23.05 -13.61 -11.87
CA LYS A 9 23.36 -12.30 -11.24
C LYS A 9 22.28 -11.25 -11.53
N ASN A 10 21.69 -11.26 -12.73
CA ASN A 10 20.55 -10.40 -13.02
C ASN A 10 19.31 -10.82 -12.22
N GLN A 11 19.04 -12.13 -12.12
CA GLN A 11 17.91 -12.65 -11.33
C GLN A 11 17.99 -12.27 -9.85
N SER A 12 19.19 -12.35 -9.25
CA SER A 12 19.39 -11.94 -7.86
C SER A 12 19.20 -10.43 -7.66
N ASN A 13 19.66 -9.60 -8.60
CA ASN A 13 19.47 -8.16 -8.53
C ASN A 13 17.98 -7.77 -8.63
N PHE A 14 17.22 -8.44 -9.51
CA PHE A 14 15.77 -8.20 -9.60
C PHE A 14 15.03 -8.68 -8.35
N ALA A 15 15.41 -9.80 -7.74
CA ALA A 15 14.83 -10.26 -6.49
C ALA A 15 15.06 -9.25 -5.35
N GLN A 16 16.29 -8.75 -5.20
CA GLN A 16 16.62 -7.73 -4.19
C GLN A 16 15.88 -6.40 -4.39
N ILE A 17 15.64 -5.99 -5.64
CA ILE A 17 14.85 -4.78 -5.93
C ILE A 17 13.39 -4.97 -5.51
N ARG A 18 12.81 -6.14 -5.79
CA ARG A 18 11.41 -6.47 -5.43
C ARG A 18 11.21 -6.52 -3.93
N GLU A 19 12.16 -7.12 -3.22
CA GLU A 19 12.16 -7.18 -1.75
C GLU A 19 12.20 -5.77 -1.14
N LYS A 20 13.09 -4.89 -1.62
CA LYS A 20 13.13 -3.48 -1.18
C LYS A 20 11.84 -2.71 -1.47
N ILE A 21 11.17 -3.00 -2.59
CA ILE A 21 9.89 -2.36 -2.93
C ILE A 21 8.78 -2.87 -2.01
N ALA A 22 8.74 -4.19 -1.74
CA ALA A 22 7.79 -4.78 -0.81
C ALA A 22 7.95 -4.19 0.59
N GLU A 23 9.17 -4.13 1.12
CA GLU A 23 9.48 -3.52 2.42
C GLU A 23 9.00 -2.07 2.51
N LYS A 24 9.33 -1.24 1.51
CA LYS A 24 8.88 0.16 1.47
C LYS A 24 7.35 0.28 1.43
N THR A 25 6.69 -0.62 0.71
CA THR A 25 5.22 -0.64 0.60
C THR A 25 4.59 -1.03 1.92
N ILE A 26 5.13 -2.04 2.60
CA ILE A 26 4.68 -2.45 3.94
C ILE A 26 4.83 -1.30 4.93
N TRP A 27 5.98 -0.61 4.92
CA TRP A 27 6.19 0.57 5.77
C TRP A 27 5.19 1.69 5.49
N ALA A 28 4.92 1.99 4.21
CA ALA A 28 3.95 3.01 3.83
C ALA A 28 2.52 2.65 4.30
N ILE A 29 2.10 1.39 4.12
CA ILE A 29 0.81 0.90 4.60
C ILE A 29 0.75 0.96 6.14
N ALA A 30 1.81 0.57 6.84
CA ALA A 30 1.87 0.62 8.29
C ALA A 30 1.74 2.06 8.82
N ILE A 31 2.42 3.02 8.20
CA ILE A 31 2.30 4.45 8.54
C ILE A 31 0.87 4.94 8.30
N LEU A 32 0.27 4.59 7.15
CA LEU A 32 -1.11 4.97 6.85
C LEU A 32 -2.09 4.43 7.88
N VAL A 33 -1.98 3.15 8.23
CA VAL A 33 -2.82 2.51 9.27
C VAL A 33 -2.60 3.18 10.63
N LEU A 34 -1.36 3.50 10.99
CA LEU A 34 -1.05 4.20 12.24
C LEU A 34 -1.73 5.58 12.31
N VAL A 35 -1.67 6.37 11.23
CA VAL A 35 -2.35 7.67 11.15
C VAL A 35 -3.85 7.50 11.31
N LEU A 36 -4.46 6.52 10.63
CA LEU A 36 -5.90 6.25 10.75
C LEU A 36 -6.30 5.84 12.17
N ILE A 37 -5.49 5.01 12.84
CA ILE A 37 -5.73 4.64 14.25
C ILE A 37 -5.65 5.86 15.16
N ILE A 38 -4.65 6.73 14.99
CA ILE A 38 -4.53 7.96 15.78
C ILE A 38 -5.76 8.84 15.58
N SER A 39 -6.20 9.05 14.33
CA SER A 39 -7.43 9.78 14.04
C SER A 39 -8.64 9.13 14.71
N LEU A 40 -8.76 7.81 14.65
CA LEU A 40 -9.84 7.07 15.30
C LEU A 40 -9.86 7.32 16.82
N LEU A 41 -8.71 7.24 17.49
CA LEU A 41 -8.60 7.49 18.92
C LEU A 41 -9.02 8.93 19.27
N VAL A 42 -8.61 9.90 18.47
CA VAL A 42 -9.02 11.31 18.64
C VAL A 42 -10.54 11.45 18.62
N PHE A 43 -11.23 10.81 17.66
CA PHE A 43 -12.70 10.81 17.60
C PHE A 43 -13.35 10.03 18.75
N VAL A 44 -12.80 8.89 19.15
CA VAL A 44 -13.35 8.05 20.23
C VAL A 44 -13.25 8.76 21.58
N PHE A 45 -12.11 9.37 21.87
CA PHE A 45 -11.86 10.10 23.12
C PHE A 45 -12.39 11.54 23.11
N ARG A 46 -13.03 11.97 22.01
CA ARG A 46 -13.59 13.33 21.85
C ARG A 46 -12.56 14.44 22.07
N ILE A 47 -11.31 14.19 21.68
CA ILE A 47 -10.21 15.12 21.93
C ILE A 47 -10.40 16.35 21.03
N GLY A 48 -10.62 17.53 21.63
CA GLY A 48 -10.81 18.76 20.87
C GLY A 48 -12.20 18.92 20.25
N GLU A 49 -13.22 18.28 20.84
CA GLU A 49 -14.63 18.38 20.39
C GLU A 49 -15.11 19.85 20.24
N SER A 50 -14.56 20.78 21.03
CA SER A 50 -14.85 22.22 20.93
C SER A 50 -14.34 22.89 19.65
N MET A 51 -13.38 22.29 18.95
CA MET A 51 -12.84 22.79 17.68
C MET A 51 -13.54 22.16 16.48
N TYR A 52 -14.44 21.19 16.70
CA TYR A 52 -15.10 20.48 15.62
C TYR A 52 -16.32 21.24 15.11
N PRO A 53 -16.55 21.25 13.79
CA PRO A 53 -17.81 21.73 13.24
C PRO A 53 -18.96 20.82 13.72
N VAL A 54 -20.15 21.40 13.86
CA VAL A 54 -21.33 20.74 14.45
C VAL A 54 -21.64 19.39 13.78
N TRP A 55 -21.50 19.29 12.46
CA TRP A 55 -21.76 18.05 11.73
C TRP A 55 -20.81 16.91 12.11
N MET A 56 -19.54 17.19 12.47
CA MET A 56 -18.61 16.13 12.89
C MET A 56 -18.98 15.54 14.24
N VAL A 57 -19.56 16.37 15.10
CA VAL A 57 -20.05 15.95 16.42
C VAL A 57 -21.33 15.13 16.27
N GLU A 58 -22.26 15.60 15.43
CA GLU A 58 -23.54 14.93 15.16
C GLU A 58 -23.35 13.55 14.49
N TYR A 59 -22.49 13.47 13.48
CA TYR A 59 -22.23 12.23 12.73
C TYR A 59 -21.00 11.47 13.22
N ARG A 60 -20.55 11.69 14.47
CA ARG A 60 -19.33 11.08 15.00
C ARG A 60 -19.32 9.55 14.93
N ASN A 61 -20.41 8.92 15.37
CA ASN A 61 -20.52 7.46 15.37
C ASN A 61 -20.46 6.87 13.94
N PRO A 62 -21.20 7.40 12.95
CA PRO A 62 -21.00 7.06 11.54
C PRO A 62 -19.56 7.24 11.06
N ILE A 63 -18.91 8.36 11.39
CA ILE A 63 -17.52 8.65 10.99
C ILE A 63 -16.56 7.60 11.55
N ILE A 64 -16.69 7.23 12.83
CA ILE A 64 -15.91 6.16 13.46
C ILE A 64 -16.13 4.83 12.73
N GLY A 65 -17.38 4.50 12.40
CA GLY A 65 -17.72 3.29 11.64
C GLY A 65 -17.08 3.24 10.25
N ILE A 66 -17.09 4.36 9.52
CA ILE A 66 -16.42 4.50 8.22
C ILE A 66 -14.90 4.33 8.38
N LEU A 67 -14.29 4.97 9.37
CA LEU A 67 -12.86 4.85 9.64
C LEU A 67 -12.46 3.39 9.95
N LEU A 68 -13.22 2.69 10.79
CA LEU A 68 -12.99 1.27 11.07
C LEU A 68 -13.11 0.42 9.82
N THR A 69 -14.09 0.70 8.96
CA THR A 69 -14.30 -0.02 7.70
C THR A 69 -13.11 0.18 6.75
N ILE A 70 -12.61 1.42 6.64
CA ILE A 70 -11.43 1.74 5.82
C ILE A 70 -10.19 1.00 6.35
N ILE A 71 -9.96 1.03 7.66
CA ILE A 71 -8.83 0.31 8.29
C ILE A 71 -8.93 -1.19 7.98
N PHE A 72 -10.12 -1.77 8.14
CA PHE A 72 -10.35 -3.19 7.86
C PHE A 72 -10.07 -3.55 6.40
N ILE A 73 -10.56 -2.74 5.45
CA ILE A 73 -10.30 -2.94 4.02
C ILE A 73 -8.81 -2.85 3.72
N ILE A 74 -8.09 -1.86 4.28
CA ILE A 74 -6.64 -1.71 4.07
C ILE A 74 -5.88 -2.93 4.59
N ILE A 75 -6.23 -3.44 5.77
CA ILE A 75 -5.57 -4.63 6.34
C ILE A 75 -5.77 -5.85 5.44
N ILE A 76 -6.98 -6.07 4.94
CA ILE A 76 -7.29 -7.20 4.05
C ILE A 76 -6.64 -7.02 2.67
N ALA A 77 -6.64 -5.80 2.13
CA ALA A 77 -6.08 -5.49 0.83
C ALA A 77 -4.55 -5.36 0.84
N SER A 78 -3.94 -5.17 2.01
CA SER A 78 -2.48 -5.03 2.20
C SER A 78 -1.66 -6.07 1.43
N PRO A 79 -1.87 -7.40 1.57
CA PRO A 79 -1.11 -8.39 0.81
C PRO A 79 -1.25 -8.22 -0.70
N LEU A 80 -2.45 -7.89 -1.20
CA LEU A 80 -2.69 -7.63 -2.62
C LEU A 80 -1.95 -6.38 -3.11
N ILE A 81 -1.91 -5.31 -2.31
CA ILE A 81 -1.20 -4.07 -2.64
C ILE A 81 0.31 -4.32 -2.69
N VAL A 82 0.85 -5.04 -1.70
CA VAL A 82 2.27 -5.40 -1.65
C VAL A 82 2.65 -6.28 -2.83
N GLU A 83 1.82 -7.26 -3.18
CA GLU A 83 2.08 -8.15 -4.31
C GLU A 83 1.98 -7.41 -5.67
N ALA A 84 0.98 -6.55 -5.85
CA ALA A 84 0.85 -5.73 -7.04
C ALA A 84 2.04 -4.78 -7.25
N ASN A 85 2.59 -4.21 -6.17
CA ASN A 85 3.70 -3.25 -6.25
C ASN A 85 5.08 -3.93 -6.35
N SER A 86 5.26 -5.08 -5.70
CA SER A 86 6.52 -5.85 -5.73
C SER A 86 6.63 -6.78 -6.94
N ASN A 87 5.53 -7.15 -7.56
CA ASN A 87 5.49 -7.94 -8.78
C ASN A 87 4.54 -7.31 -9.80
N PRO A 88 4.84 -6.10 -10.32
CA PRO A 88 4.05 -5.54 -11.38
C PRO A 88 4.13 -6.52 -12.55
N ARG A 89 3.00 -7.17 -12.86
CA ARG A 89 2.87 -7.95 -14.10
C ARG A 89 3.32 -6.99 -15.19
N ARG A 90 4.26 -7.44 -16.04
CA ARG A 90 4.53 -6.73 -17.28
C ARG A 90 3.20 -6.69 -18.00
N LEU A 91 2.54 -5.54 -17.98
CA LEU A 91 1.49 -5.24 -18.92
C LEU A 91 2.13 -5.56 -20.27
N SER A 92 1.65 -6.62 -20.90
CA SER A 92 1.96 -6.92 -22.28
C SER A 92 1.41 -5.75 -23.08
N GLY A 93 2.19 -4.67 -23.14
CA GLY A 93 1.99 -3.59 -24.08
C GLY A 93 1.95 -4.20 -25.49
N PRO A 94 1.21 -3.58 -26.41
CA PRO A 94 1.01 -4.12 -27.74
C PRO A 94 2.38 -4.40 -28.36
N GLY A 95 2.54 -5.66 -28.78
CA GLY A 95 3.67 -6.29 -29.45
C GLY A 95 4.96 -5.49 -29.56
N LYS A 96 6.02 -6.02 -28.95
CA LYS A 96 7.26 -6.14 -29.73
C LYS A 96 6.89 -6.86 -31.03
N ARG A 97 6.82 -6.14 -32.15
CA ARG A 97 7.24 -6.76 -33.40
C ARG A 97 8.77 -6.79 -33.36
N PRO A 98 9.37 -7.98 -33.54
CA PRO A 98 10.75 -8.13 -33.91
C PRO A 98 10.91 -7.73 -35.40
N ASP A 99 12.13 -7.41 -35.79
CA ASP A 99 12.61 -7.32 -37.18
C ASP A 99 12.46 -5.94 -37.87
N TYR A 100 13.46 -5.65 -38.73
CA TYR A 100 13.70 -4.48 -39.62
C TYR A 100 14.07 -3.13 -38.96
N TRP A 101 15.35 -2.96 -38.58
CA TRP A 101 16.43 -2.23 -39.30
C TRP A 101 17.70 -2.27 -38.43
#